data_AF-A0A4U1BFL6-F1
#
_entry.id   AF-A0A4U1BFL6-F1
#
_cell.length_a   1.000
_cell.length_b   1.000
_cell.length_c   1.000
_cell.angle_alpha   90.00
_cell.angle_beta   90.00
_cell.angle_gamma   90.00
#
_symmetry.space_group_name_H-M   'P 1'
#
loop_
_entity.id
_entity.type
_entity.pdbx_description
1 polymer ?
#
loop_
_entity_poly.entity_id
_entity_poly.type
_entity_poly.pdbx_seq_one_letter_code
_entity_poly.pdbx_strand_id
1 'polypeptide(L)'
;MSSWEQRANYLVTVAQRCLRGHKTFDLCRSHLVKASQISKGTVYNHFPTEADLVVAVATAEFRDFLAQAQEEQKVHASPLHLFLYHHCWRMREVLCNHRFVISRVMPNSEILDQAGDYYRAAFNKAFADYNDWNQRVMDAIGPVEGYDRGTLVRSFVRGSLINIDDGDIECSDLGIYHQYCYALTQLMGHSDKRIPTREELGQWLDQMRQAA
;
A
#
# COMPACT_ATOMS: atom_id res chain seq x y z
N MET A 1 9.93 -9.79 19.43
CA MET A 1 9.28 -10.68 18.43
C MET A 1 9.61 -12.11 18.77
N SER A 2 8.60 -12.97 18.84
CA SER A 2 8.80 -14.40 19.03
C SER A 2 9.36 -15.06 17.77
N SER A 3 9.97 -16.26 17.89
CA SER A 3 10.46 -17.04 16.75
C SER A 3 9.34 -17.43 15.76
N TRP A 4 8.10 -17.54 16.26
CA TRP A 4 6.91 -17.77 15.45
C TRP A 4 6.58 -16.56 14.57
N GLU A 5 6.57 -15.36 15.15
CA GLU A 5 6.28 -14.11 14.41
C GLU A 5 7.35 -13.81 13.37
N GLN A 6 8.62 -14.02 13.71
CA GLN A 6 9.72 -13.85 12.75
C GLN A 6 9.54 -14.73 11.51
N ARG A 7 9.12 -15.99 11.72
CA ARG A 7 8.88 -16.92 10.62
C ARG A 7 7.63 -16.55 9.83
N ALA A 8 6.55 -16.13 10.49
CA ALA A 8 5.35 -15.63 9.81
C ALA A 8 5.69 -14.43 8.91
N ASN A 9 6.44 -13.45 9.43
CA ASN A 9 6.89 -12.30 8.67
C ASN A 9 7.74 -12.70 7.46
N TYR A 10 8.68 -13.64 7.63
CA TYR A 10 9.47 -14.16 6.52
C TYR A 10 8.59 -14.79 5.43
N LEU A 11 7.62 -15.63 5.80
CA LEU A 11 6.71 -16.26 4.84
C LEU A 11 5.85 -15.21 4.09
N VAL A 12 5.42 -14.15 4.77
CA VAL A 12 4.70 -13.04 4.13
C VAL A 12 5.59 -12.27 3.17
N THR A 13 6.86 -12.03 3.52
CA THR A 13 7.83 -11.42 2.59
C THR A 13 8.04 -12.30 1.35
N VAL A 14 8.12 -13.63 1.52
CA VAL A 14 8.19 -14.57 0.38
C VAL A 14 6.90 -14.48 -0.45
N ALA A 15 5.73 -14.39 0.18
CA ALA A 15 4.45 -14.22 -0.51
C ALA A 15 4.42 -12.95 -1.37
N GLN A 16 4.77 -11.80 -0.79
CA GLN A 16 4.82 -10.53 -1.50
C GLN A 16 5.79 -10.57 -2.69
N ARG A 17 6.94 -11.25 -2.55
CA ARG A 17 7.89 -11.45 -3.66
C ARG A 17 7.31 -12.33 -4.76
N CYS A 18 6.61 -13.40 -4.40
CA CYS A 18 5.97 -14.28 -5.39
C CYS A 18 4.85 -13.59 -6.16
N LEU A 19 4.20 -12.57 -5.57
CA LEU A 19 3.13 -11.81 -6.21
C LEU A 19 3.63 -10.63 -7.06
N ARG A 20 4.95 -10.36 -7.10
CA ARG A 20 5.48 -9.23 -7.89
C ARG A 20 5.21 -9.44 -9.38
N GLY A 21 4.64 -8.42 -10.03
CA GLY A 21 4.24 -8.44 -11.43
C GLY A 21 2.96 -9.25 -11.71
N HIS A 22 2.35 -9.85 -10.70
CA HIS A 22 1.08 -10.56 -10.86
C HIS A 22 -0.08 -9.55 -10.77
N LYS A 23 -1.11 -9.74 -11.60
CA LYS A 23 -2.34 -8.92 -11.58
C LYS A 23 -3.47 -9.53 -10.77
N THR A 24 -3.37 -10.82 -10.46
CA THR A 24 -4.34 -11.59 -9.69
C THR A 24 -3.63 -12.24 -8.51
N PHE A 25 -4.34 -12.40 -7.39
CA PHE A 25 -3.79 -13.13 -6.25
C PHE A 25 -3.99 -14.63 -6.51
N ASP A 26 -2.98 -15.25 -7.12
CA ASP A 26 -2.92 -16.68 -7.45
C ASP A 26 -1.99 -17.46 -6.51
N LEU A 27 -1.56 -16.83 -5.41
CA LEU A 27 -0.68 -17.44 -4.43
C LEU A 27 -1.48 -18.31 -3.44
N CYS A 28 -1.09 -19.57 -3.31
CA CYS A 28 -1.59 -20.48 -2.28
C CYS A 28 -0.47 -20.94 -1.36
N ARG A 29 -0.82 -21.53 -0.21
CA ARG A 29 0.17 -22.07 0.74
C ARG A 29 1.13 -23.10 0.13
N SER A 30 0.69 -23.87 -0.86
CA SER A 30 1.53 -24.83 -1.59
C SER A 30 2.63 -24.14 -2.42
N HIS A 31 2.37 -22.94 -2.95
CA HIS A 31 3.37 -22.12 -3.63
C HIS A 31 4.42 -21.63 -2.62
N LEU A 32 3.99 -21.22 -1.42
CA LEU A 32 4.91 -20.82 -0.35
C LEU A 32 5.84 -21.93 0.13
N VAL A 33 5.37 -23.18 0.22
CA VAL A 33 6.24 -24.32 0.56
C VAL A 33 7.42 -24.42 -0.42
N LYS A 34 7.15 -24.31 -1.72
CA LYS A 34 8.17 -24.35 -2.77
C LYS A 34 9.12 -23.13 -2.70
N ALA A 35 8.56 -21.94 -2.53
CA ALA A 35 9.32 -20.69 -2.56
C ALA A 35 10.16 -20.44 -1.31
N SER A 36 9.70 -20.88 -0.13
CA SER A 36 10.34 -20.60 1.16
C SER A 36 11.31 -21.70 1.62
N GLN A 37 11.27 -22.89 1.00
CA GLN A 37 12.00 -24.09 1.46
C GLN A 37 11.62 -24.51 2.91
N ILE A 38 10.48 -24.04 3.42
CA ILE A 38 9.93 -24.41 4.72
C ILE A 38 8.96 -25.59 4.53
N SER A 39 8.97 -26.51 5.50
CA SER A 39 8.13 -27.71 5.44
C SER A 39 6.63 -27.37 5.30
N LYS A 40 5.89 -28.22 4.58
CA LYS A 40 4.43 -28.08 4.41
C LYS A 40 3.71 -27.95 5.76
N GLY A 41 4.04 -28.79 6.73
CA GLY A 41 3.43 -28.75 8.06
C GLY A 41 3.64 -27.39 8.75
N THR A 42 4.82 -26.80 8.61
CA THR A 42 5.12 -25.49 9.18
C THR A 42 4.36 -24.37 8.48
N VAL A 43 4.32 -24.32 7.14
CA VAL A 43 3.56 -23.29 6.41
C VAL A 43 2.07 -23.36 6.74
N TYR A 44 1.50 -24.56 6.79
CA TYR A 44 0.07 -24.76 7.08
C TYR A 44 -0.27 -24.48 8.54
N ASN A 45 0.69 -24.61 9.46
CA ASN A 45 0.51 -24.18 10.85
C ASN A 45 0.51 -22.64 10.97
N HIS A 46 1.35 -21.94 10.19
CA HIS A 46 1.31 -20.47 10.15
C HIS A 46 0.04 -19.96 9.46
N PHE A 47 -0.40 -20.60 8.37
CA PHE A 47 -1.61 -20.23 7.65
C PHE A 47 -2.57 -21.42 7.59
N PRO A 48 -3.42 -21.62 8.61
CA PRO A 48 -4.44 -22.68 8.63
C PRO A 48 -5.41 -22.65 7.44
N THR A 49 -5.73 -21.47 6.90
CA THR A 49 -6.54 -21.30 5.69
C THR A 49 -5.81 -20.50 4.61
N GLU A 50 -6.32 -20.49 3.38
CA GLU A 50 -5.82 -19.56 2.35
C GLU A 50 -6.20 -18.10 2.69
N ALA A 51 -7.34 -17.90 3.35
CA ALA A 51 -7.75 -16.59 3.83
C ALA A 51 -6.74 -16.01 4.82
N ASP A 52 -6.16 -16.82 5.72
CA ASP A 52 -5.09 -16.39 6.62
C ASP A 52 -3.88 -15.84 5.85
N LEU A 53 -3.49 -16.48 4.75
CA LEU A 53 -2.39 -16.02 3.90
C LEU A 53 -2.74 -14.69 3.23
N VAL A 54 -3.92 -14.59 2.59
CA VAL A 54 -4.38 -13.36 1.94
C VAL A 54 -4.41 -12.20 2.93
N VAL A 55 -5.00 -12.41 4.10
CA VAL A 55 -5.14 -11.40 5.15
C VAL A 55 -3.78 -11.03 5.74
N ALA A 56 -2.85 -11.97 5.89
CA ALA A 56 -1.49 -11.69 6.36
C ALA A 56 -0.71 -10.82 5.36
N VAL A 57 -0.81 -11.12 4.05
CA VAL A 57 -0.20 -10.28 3.00
C VAL A 57 -0.81 -8.89 3.02
N ALA A 58 -2.14 -8.78 3.08
CA ALA A 58 -2.82 -7.49 3.16
C ALA A 58 -2.40 -6.67 4.40
N THR A 59 -2.27 -7.35 5.55
CA THR A 59 -1.80 -6.73 6.80
C THR A 59 -0.39 -6.17 6.65
N ALA A 60 0.52 -6.91 6.03
CA ALA A 60 1.88 -6.45 5.79
C ALA A 60 1.93 -5.23 4.86
N GLU A 61 1.13 -5.22 3.80
CA GLU A 61 1.04 -4.07 2.89
C GLU A 61 0.63 -2.79 3.62
N PHE A 62 -0.42 -2.83 4.45
CA PHE A 62 -0.84 -1.64 5.21
C PHE A 62 0.17 -1.20 6.26
N ARG A 63 0.89 -2.14 6.89
CA ARG A 63 1.98 -1.83 7.80
C ARG A 63 3.16 -1.17 7.08
N ASP A 64 3.53 -1.67 5.92
CA ASP A 64 4.59 -1.09 5.09
C ASP A 64 4.21 0.32 4.64
N PHE A 65 2.96 0.53 4.21
CA PHE A 65 2.49 1.87 3.85
C PHE A 65 2.58 2.82 5.03
N LEU A 66 2.14 2.42 6.22
CA LEU A 66 2.23 3.27 7.41
C LEU A 66 3.68 3.55 7.83
N ALA A 67 4.55 2.52 7.79
CA ALA A 67 5.96 2.66 8.14
C ALA A 67 6.67 3.64 7.19
N GLN A 68 6.44 3.50 5.88
CA GLN A 68 6.97 4.44 4.89
C GLN A 68 6.48 5.87 5.15
N ALA A 69 5.18 6.04 5.43
CA ALA A 69 4.60 7.35 5.68
C ALA A 69 5.20 8.04 6.93
N GLN A 70 5.58 7.24 7.94
CA GLN A 70 6.28 7.72 9.14
C GLN A 70 7.72 8.13 8.86
N GLU A 71 8.42 7.45 7.94
CA GLU A 71 9.75 7.87 7.49
C GLU A 71 9.68 9.17 6.69
N GLU A 72 8.70 9.30 5.79
CA GLU A 72 8.48 10.51 5.00
C GLU A 72 8.11 11.73 5.86
N GLN A 73 7.43 11.52 6.98
CA GLN A 73 7.10 12.58 7.93
C GLN A 73 8.36 13.26 8.52
N LYS A 74 9.50 12.56 8.53
CA LYS A 74 10.79 13.13 8.97
C LYS A 74 11.40 14.06 7.91
N VAL A 75 10.99 13.91 6.66
CA VAL A 75 11.55 14.62 5.49
C VAL A 75 10.65 15.79 5.06
N HIS A 76 9.33 15.59 5.09
CA HIS A 76 8.36 16.56 4.59
C HIS A 76 7.69 17.36 5.71
N ALA A 77 8.05 18.63 5.85
CA ALA A 77 7.41 19.53 6.81
C ALA A 77 5.98 19.94 6.39
N SER A 78 5.70 20.01 5.09
CA SER A 78 4.36 20.36 4.57
C SER A 78 3.45 19.12 4.60
N PRO A 79 2.29 19.15 5.30
CA PRO A 79 1.34 18.04 5.31
C PRO A 79 0.84 17.68 3.91
N LEU A 80 0.69 18.67 3.03
CA LEU A 80 0.28 18.42 1.65
C LEU A 80 1.36 17.65 0.90
N HIS A 81 2.63 18.09 0.99
CA HIS A 81 3.71 17.38 0.32
C HIS A 81 3.90 15.98 0.89
N LEU A 82 3.83 15.81 2.22
CA LEU A 82 3.85 14.48 2.85
C LEU A 82 2.79 13.57 2.25
N PHE A 83 1.54 14.06 2.15
CA PHE A 83 0.46 13.27 1.59
C PHE A 83 0.68 12.91 0.11
N LEU A 84 1.08 13.90 -0.70
CA LEU A 84 1.27 13.72 -2.14
C LEU A 84 2.45 12.80 -2.46
N TYR A 85 3.60 12.98 -1.81
CA TYR A 85 4.77 12.14 -2.01
C TYR A 85 4.53 10.70 -1.51
N HIS A 86 3.81 10.51 -0.40
CA HIS A 86 3.44 9.18 0.09
C HIS A 86 2.64 8.39 -0.95
N HIS A 87 1.62 9.03 -1.53
CA HIS A 87 0.79 8.37 -2.53
C HIS A 87 1.52 8.22 -3.87
N CYS A 88 2.43 9.13 -4.23
CA CYS A 88 3.34 8.95 -5.36
C CYS A 88 4.30 7.78 -5.13
N TRP A 89 4.81 7.59 -3.92
CA TRP A 89 5.64 6.45 -3.57
C TRP A 89 4.88 5.14 -3.78
N ARG A 90 3.62 5.06 -3.33
CA ARG A 90 2.79 3.87 -3.57
C ARG A 90 2.59 3.59 -5.07
N MET A 91 2.39 4.62 -5.87
CA MET A 91 2.32 4.50 -7.33
C MET A 91 3.64 4.01 -7.93
N ARG A 92 4.78 4.55 -7.48
CA ARG A 92 6.13 4.12 -7.88
C ARG A 92 6.37 2.65 -7.54
N GLU A 93 5.93 2.18 -6.38
CA GLU A 93 6.08 0.77 -6.00
C GLU A 93 5.38 -0.16 -6.99
N VAL A 94 4.22 0.24 -7.52
CA VAL A 94 3.50 -0.50 -8.55
C VAL A 94 4.24 -0.42 -9.89
N LEU A 95 4.55 0.79 -10.37
CA LEU A 95 5.12 1.00 -11.71
C LEU A 95 6.58 0.53 -11.85
N CYS A 96 7.41 0.81 -10.85
CA CYS A 96 8.86 0.60 -10.93
C CYS A 96 9.29 -0.72 -10.29
N ASN A 97 8.61 -1.14 -9.22
CA ASN A 97 8.97 -2.32 -8.43
C ASN A 97 8.01 -3.49 -8.65
N HIS A 98 7.03 -3.34 -9.55
CA HIS A 98 6.01 -4.33 -9.86
C HIS A 98 5.32 -4.87 -8.60
N ARG A 99 5.11 -4.01 -7.59
CA ARG A 99 4.47 -4.39 -6.34
C ARG A 99 3.02 -4.76 -6.63
N PHE A 100 2.58 -5.91 -6.10
CA PHE A 100 1.21 -6.37 -6.23
C PHE A 100 0.21 -5.33 -5.69
N VAL A 101 -0.82 -5.00 -6.46
CA VAL A 101 -1.86 -4.07 -6.04
C VAL A 101 -2.83 -4.76 -5.08
N ILE A 102 -2.54 -4.71 -3.77
CA ILE A 102 -3.35 -5.37 -2.73
C ILE A 102 -4.82 -4.92 -2.73
N SER A 103 -5.10 -3.72 -3.24
CA SER A 103 -6.45 -3.21 -3.45
C SER A 103 -7.33 -4.06 -4.37
N ARG A 104 -6.74 -4.94 -5.20
CA ARG A 104 -7.47 -5.94 -6.01
C ARG A 104 -8.07 -7.05 -5.16
N VAL A 105 -7.45 -7.37 -4.03
CA VAL A 105 -7.85 -8.44 -3.11
C VAL A 105 -7.90 -7.89 -1.70
N MET A 106 -8.63 -6.77 -1.57
CA MET A 106 -8.92 -6.18 -0.27
C MET A 106 -9.79 -7.17 0.51
N PRO A 107 -9.38 -7.63 1.70
CA PRO A 107 -10.18 -8.56 2.50
C PRO A 107 -11.58 -7.97 2.75
N ASN A 108 -12.60 -8.62 2.19
CA ASN A 108 -14.01 -8.33 2.44
C ASN A 108 -14.49 -9.15 3.64
N SER A 109 -15.76 -9.00 4.02
CA SER A 109 -16.33 -9.75 5.15
C SER A 109 -16.18 -11.26 4.98
N GLU A 110 -16.41 -11.78 3.76
CA GLU A 110 -16.30 -13.21 3.46
C GLU A 110 -14.88 -13.77 3.68
N ILE A 111 -13.84 -13.06 3.22
CA ILE A 111 -12.45 -13.45 3.43
C ILE A 111 -12.09 -13.34 4.93
N LEU A 112 -12.55 -12.28 5.60
CA LEU A 112 -12.26 -12.06 7.02
C LEU A 112 -12.95 -13.09 7.92
N ASP A 113 -14.13 -13.57 7.55
CA ASP A 113 -14.86 -14.61 8.29
C ASP A 113 -14.18 -15.99 8.19
N GLN A 114 -13.41 -16.22 7.12
CA GLN A 114 -12.61 -17.43 6.91
C GLN A 114 -11.19 -17.35 7.50
N ALA A 115 -10.76 -16.17 7.92
CA ALA A 115 -9.47 -15.97 8.55
C ALA A 115 -9.56 -16.18 10.06
N GLY A 116 -8.51 -16.75 10.64
CA GLY A 116 -8.37 -16.89 12.09
C GLY A 116 -8.33 -15.54 12.81
N ASP A 117 -8.77 -15.54 14.06
CA ASP A 117 -8.90 -14.32 14.89
C ASP A 117 -7.63 -13.48 14.94
N TYR A 118 -6.47 -14.13 15.00
CA TYR A 118 -5.17 -13.47 15.00
C TYR A 118 -4.97 -12.61 13.74
N TYR A 119 -5.20 -13.16 12.55
CA TYR A 119 -4.99 -12.47 11.29
C TYR A 119 -6.05 -11.39 11.06
N ARG A 120 -7.31 -11.69 11.37
CA ARG A 120 -8.41 -10.73 11.30
C ARG A 120 -8.16 -9.51 12.18
N ALA A 121 -7.78 -9.71 13.44
CA ALA A 121 -7.46 -8.62 14.36
C ALA A 121 -6.25 -7.81 13.90
N ALA A 122 -5.19 -8.49 13.43
CA ALA A 122 -3.99 -7.82 12.92
C ALA A 122 -4.28 -6.95 11.69
N PHE A 123 -5.10 -7.45 10.77
CA PHE A 123 -5.53 -6.70 9.58
C PHE A 123 -6.38 -5.49 9.95
N ASN A 124 -7.43 -5.68 10.76
CA ASN A 124 -8.31 -4.60 11.17
C ASN A 124 -7.52 -3.47 11.83
N LYS A 125 -6.54 -3.82 12.68
CA LYS A 125 -5.64 -2.84 13.28
C LYS A 125 -4.78 -2.13 12.24
N ALA A 126 -4.06 -2.86 11.38
CA ALA A 126 -3.17 -2.25 10.39
C ALA A 126 -3.94 -1.34 9.40
N PHE A 127 -5.12 -1.77 8.98
CA PHE A 127 -5.99 -1.00 8.11
C PHE A 127 -6.51 0.28 8.80
N ALA A 128 -6.98 0.17 10.04
CA ALA A 128 -7.40 1.32 10.84
C ALA A 128 -6.25 2.30 11.06
N ASP A 129 -5.08 1.83 11.52
CA ASP A 129 -3.91 2.66 11.80
C ASP A 129 -3.47 3.47 10.55
N TYR A 130 -3.48 2.84 9.36
CA TYR A 130 -3.13 3.52 8.11
C TYR A 130 -4.21 4.52 7.66
N ASN A 131 -5.49 4.19 7.82
CA ASN A 131 -6.58 5.13 7.51
C ASN A 131 -6.60 6.33 8.46
N ASP A 132 -6.37 6.11 9.75
CA ASP A 132 -6.27 7.16 10.76
C ASP A 132 -5.07 8.07 10.48
N TRP A 133 -3.95 7.52 10.01
CA TRP A 133 -2.83 8.34 9.52
C TRP A 133 -3.24 9.21 8.33
N ASN A 134 -3.90 8.64 7.31
CA ASN A 134 -4.36 9.41 6.15
C ASN A 134 -5.31 10.54 6.57
N GLN A 135 -6.28 10.25 7.44
CA GLN A 135 -7.24 11.24 7.90
C GLN A 135 -6.54 12.37 8.69
N ARG A 136 -5.62 12.03 9.61
CA ARG A 136 -4.87 13.04 10.37
C ARG A 136 -4.03 13.95 9.48
N VAL A 137 -3.40 13.40 8.44
CA VAL A 137 -2.64 14.22 7.48
C VAL A 137 -3.58 15.12 6.69
N MET A 138 -4.72 14.60 6.22
CA MET A 138 -5.74 15.41 5.55
C MET A 138 -6.26 16.55 6.42
N ASP A 139 -6.57 16.28 7.70
CA ASP A 139 -7.01 17.29 8.66
C ASP A 139 -5.92 18.37 8.89
N ALA A 140 -4.65 17.96 8.90
CA ALA A 140 -3.51 18.87 9.03
C ALA A 140 -3.24 19.70 7.76
N ILE A 141 -3.65 19.23 6.57
CA ILE A 141 -3.66 20.05 5.35
C ILE A 141 -4.71 21.15 5.51
N GLY A 142 -5.88 20.82 6.06
CA GLY A 142 -6.91 21.77 6.45
C GLY A 142 -8.30 21.17 6.26
N PRO A 143 -9.22 21.32 7.22
CA PRO A 143 -10.57 20.79 7.08
C PRO A 143 -11.32 21.53 5.96
N VAL A 144 -12.03 20.78 5.11
CA VAL A 144 -12.93 21.32 4.09
C VAL A 144 -14.31 20.72 4.30
N GLU A 145 -15.29 21.56 4.60
CA GLU A 145 -16.66 21.14 4.88
C GLU A 145 -17.40 20.60 3.64
N GLY A 146 -18.48 19.84 3.89
CA GLY A 146 -19.51 19.51 2.90
C GLY A 146 -19.49 18.09 2.33
N TYR A 147 -18.32 17.44 2.20
CA TYR A 147 -18.22 16.09 1.62
C TYR A 147 -17.31 15.18 2.45
N ASP A 148 -17.55 13.86 2.38
CA ASP A 148 -16.59 12.86 2.89
C ASP A 148 -15.38 12.74 1.95
N ARG A 149 -14.48 13.71 2.09
CA ARG A 149 -13.24 13.82 1.31
C ARG A 149 -12.32 12.62 1.53
N GLY A 150 -12.29 12.08 2.75
CA GLY A 150 -11.49 10.90 3.08
C GLY A 150 -11.92 9.68 2.26
N THR A 151 -13.23 9.42 2.16
CA THR A 151 -13.75 8.31 1.34
C THR A 151 -13.51 8.54 -0.15
N LEU A 152 -13.70 9.78 -0.64
CA LEU A 152 -13.43 10.12 -2.04
C LEU A 152 -11.96 9.87 -2.42
N VAL A 153 -11.04 10.35 -1.60
CA VAL A 153 -9.60 10.17 -1.82
C VAL A 153 -9.23 8.69 -1.74
N ARG A 154 -9.71 7.93 -0.74
CA ARG A 154 -9.44 6.48 -0.67
C ARG A 154 -9.93 5.73 -1.91
N SER A 155 -11.13 6.06 -2.39
CA SER A 155 -11.71 5.46 -3.59
C SER A 155 -10.89 5.78 -4.84
N PHE A 156 -10.46 7.03 -4.98
CA PHE A 156 -9.61 7.46 -6.09
C PHE A 156 -8.23 6.80 -6.07
N VAL A 157 -7.56 6.77 -4.91
CA VAL A 157 -6.25 6.11 -4.73
C VAL A 157 -6.37 4.64 -5.11
N ARG A 158 -7.41 3.94 -4.62
CA ARG A 158 -7.67 2.54 -4.93
C ARG A 158 -7.83 2.32 -6.44
N GLY A 159 -8.71 3.09 -7.08
CA GLY A 159 -8.98 2.95 -8.51
C GLY A 159 -7.77 3.31 -9.38
N SER A 160 -7.03 4.34 -9.00
CA SER A 160 -5.82 4.77 -9.72
C SER A 160 -4.75 3.69 -9.70
N LEU A 161 -4.46 3.09 -8.55
CA LEU A 161 -3.45 2.02 -8.43
C LEU A 161 -3.81 0.78 -9.25
N ILE A 162 -5.10 0.44 -9.36
CA ILE A 162 -5.57 -0.65 -10.21
C ILE A 162 -5.40 -0.28 -11.69
N ASN A 163 -5.83 0.91 -12.08
CA ASN A 163 -5.76 1.35 -13.49
C ASN A 163 -4.33 1.47 -14.01
N ILE A 164 -3.38 1.97 -13.20
CA ILE A 164 -1.98 2.07 -13.62
C ILE A 164 -1.31 0.70 -13.78
N ASP A 165 -1.70 -0.28 -12.96
CA ASP A 165 -1.18 -1.66 -13.02
C ASP A 165 -1.77 -2.43 -14.22
N ASP A 166 -2.97 -2.06 -14.66
CA ASP A 166 -3.56 -2.58 -15.90
C ASP A 166 -3.02 -1.90 -17.16
N GLY A 167 -2.59 -0.63 -17.06
CA GLY A 167 -2.04 0.15 -18.15
C GLY A 167 -0.59 -0.18 -18.49
N ASP A 168 -0.14 0.30 -19.66
CA ASP A 168 1.26 0.27 -20.09
C ASP A 168 1.90 1.64 -19.79
N ILE A 169 2.02 1.95 -18.50
CA ILE A 169 2.56 3.22 -18.01
C ILE A 169 3.98 3.01 -17.53
N GLU A 170 4.90 3.83 -18.04
CA GLU A 170 6.30 3.77 -17.62
C GLU A 170 6.50 4.39 -16.22
N CYS A 171 7.38 3.77 -15.43
CA CYS A 171 7.85 4.30 -14.16
C CYS A 171 8.33 5.77 -14.22
N SER A 172 8.89 6.19 -15.36
CA SER A 172 9.43 7.54 -15.61
C SER A 172 8.41 8.56 -16.11
N ASP A 173 7.13 8.20 -16.27
CA ASP A 173 6.12 9.15 -16.75
C ASP A 173 5.79 10.21 -15.70
N LEU A 174 6.52 11.33 -15.69
CA LEU A 174 6.27 12.44 -14.76
C LEU A 174 4.87 13.06 -14.92
N GLY A 175 4.22 12.85 -16.07
CA GLY A 175 2.87 13.30 -16.33
C GLY A 175 1.87 12.62 -15.40
N ILE A 176 1.98 11.30 -15.22
CA ILE A 176 1.03 10.54 -14.38
C ILE A 176 1.15 10.94 -12.91
N TYR A 177 2.37 11.08 -12.37
CA TYR A 177 2.58 11.50 -10.98
C TYR A 177 2.04 12.91 -10.74
N HIS A 178 2.32 13.84 -11.65
CA HIS A 178 1.83 15.22 -11.51
C HIS A 178 0.30 15.29 -11.60
N GLN A 179 -0.32 14.55 -12.54
CA GLN A 179 -1.77 14.47 -12.65
C GLN A 179 -2.40 13.84 -11.40
N TYR A 180 -1.75 12.82 -10.84
CA TYR A 180 -2.17 12.17 -9.62
C TYR A 180 -2.11 13.13 -8.42
N CYS A 181 -1.02 13.89 -8.28
CA CYS A 181 -0.90 14.95 -7.28
C CYS A 181 -2.01 16.00 -7.41
N TYR A 182 -2.25 16.46 -8.64
CA TYR A 182 -3.32 17.41 -8.93
C TYR A 182 -4.69 16.86 -8.51
N ALA A 183 -5.02 15.63 -8.93
CA ALA A 183 -6.30 15.00 -8.61
C ALA A 183 -6.51 14.83 -7.09
N LEU A 184 -5.48 14.37 -6.36
CA LEU A 184 -5.55 14.26 -4.89
C LEU A 184 -5.84 15.61 -4.23
N THR A 185 -5.12 16.66 -4.64
CA THR A 185 -5.32 18.03 -4.12
C THR A 185 -6.73 18.55 -4.40
N GLN A 186 -7.26 18.33 -5.60
CA GLN A 186 -8.64 18.72 -5.95
C GLN A 186 -9.67 17.92 -5.16
N LEU A 187 -9.48 16.61 -5.01
CA LEU A 187 -10.40 15.74 -4.28
C LEU A 187 -10.46 16.09 -2.80
N MET A 188 -9.35 16.54 -2.21
CA MET A 188 -9.29 17.08 -0.84
C MET A 188 -9.92 18.48 -0.72
N GLY A 189 -10.17 19.18 -1.83
CA GLY A 189 -10.79 20.51 -1.84
C GLY A 189 -9.80 21.68 -1.69
N HIS A 190 -8.53 21.46 -2.02
CA HIS A 190 -7.45 22.44 -1.86
C HIS A 190 -6.91 22.94 -3.20
N SER A 191 -7.80 23.35 -4.11
CA SER A 191 -7.46 23.73 -5.48
C SER A 191 -6.50 24.93 -5.60
N ASP A 192 -6.43 25.73 -4.54
CA ASP A 192 -5.56 26.89 -4.37
C ASP A 192 -4.12 26.51 -3.95
N LYS A 193 -3.91 25.28 -3.44
CA LYS A 193 -2.60 24.86 -2.95
C LYS A 193 -1.68 24.42 -4.08
N ARG A 194 -0.41 24.83 -3.97
CA ARG A 194 0.64 24.44 -4.89
C ARG A 194 1.03 22.97 -4.68
N ILE A 195 1.01 22.20 -5.76
CA ILE A 195 1.49 20.82 -5.81
C ILE A 195 2.95 20.78 -6.29
N PRO A 196 3.67 19.66 -6.07
CA PRO A 196 4.99 19.45 -6.65
C PRO A 196 4.97 19.59 -8.18
N THR A 197 5.95 20.31 -8.70
CA THR A 197 6.21 20.42 -10.14
C THR A 197 6.76 19.12 -10.69
N ARG A 198 6.71 18.96 -12.02
CA ARG A 198 7.32 17.80 -12.69
C ARG A 198 8.82 17.69 -12.42
N GLU A 199 9.52 18.82 -12.31
CA GLU A 199 10.95 18.85 -12.00
C GLU A 199 11.22 18.31 -10.59
N GLU A 200 10.47 18.77 -9.58
CA GLU A 200 10.58 18.28 -8.20
C GLU A 200 10.26 16.78 -8.11
N LEU A 201 9.23 16.30 -8.83
CA LEU A 201 8.90 14.89 -8.91
C LEU A 201 10.00 14.06 -9.59
N GLY A 202 10.62 14.58 -10.65
CA GLY A 202 11.74 13.92 -11.32
C GLY A 202 12.96 13.77 -10.40
N GLN A 203 13.33 14.85 -9.72
CA GLN A 203 14.42 14.82 -8.73
C GLN A 203 14.13 13.83 -7.60
N TRP A 204 12.89 13.80 -7.11
CA TRP A 204 12.48 12.84 -6.08
C TRP A 204 12.57 11.38 -6.58
N LEU A 205 12.11 11.09 -7.80
CA LEU A 205 12.23 9.74 -8.39
C LEU A 205 13.70 9.31 -8.55
N ASP A 206 14.58 10.21 -8.96
CA ASP A 206 16.01 9.93 -9.11
C ASP A 206 16.67 9.64 -7.75
N GLN A 207 16.34 10.41 -6.70
CA GLN A 207 16.81 10.15 -5.34
C GLN A 207 16.35 8.76 -4.84
N MET A 208 15.09 8.40 -5.11
CA MET A 208 14.53 7.10 -4.76
C MET A 208 15.11 5.93 -5.56
N ARG A 209 15.72 6.16 -6.73
CA ARG A 209 16.48 5.13 -7.45
C ARG A 209 17.88 4.94 -6.86
N GLN A 210 18.51 6.02 -6.38
CA GLN A 210 19.86 5.95 -5.80
C GLN A 210 19.88 5.33 -4.40
N ALA A 211 18.76 5.39 -3.68
CA ALA A 211 18.62 4.84 -2.33
C ALA A 211 18.17 3.35 -2.29
N ALA A 212 17.79 2.77 -3.45
CA ALA A 212 17.30 1.40 -3.58
C ALA A 212 18.40 0.42 -3.98
#